data_AF-A0A2V8UA94-F1
#
_entry.id   AF-A0A2V8UA94-F1
#
_cell.length_a   1.000
_cell.length_b   1.000
_cell.length_c   1.000
_cell.angle_alpha   90.00
_cell.angle_beta   90.00
_cell.angle_gamma   90.00
#
_symmetry.space_group_name_H-M   'P 1'
#
loop_
_entity.id
_entity.type
_entity.pdbx_description
1 polymer ?
#
loop_
_entity_poly.entity_id
_entity_poly.type
_entity_poly.pdbx_seq_one_letter_code
_entity_poly.pdbx_strand_id
1 'polypeptide(L)'
;MLPVNADDLKRVWYLVQRIAMYQTAEVGAQSVGIAAPLIAEKCEPGADVIAVFFRAVLLQHVFQAGLLDDWRDGNEPADPVFRAGAIFQMEQGI
;
A
#
# COMPACT_ATOMS: atom_id res chain seq x y z
N MET A 1 8.09 -8.06 10.12
CA MET A 1 6.70 -8.34 9.70
C MET A 1 6.71 -9.47 8.67
N LEU A 2 5.75 -10.41 8.68
CA LEU A 2 5.79 -11.56 7.76
C LEU A 2 5.56 -11.12 6.29
N PRO A 3 5.94 -11.98 5.31
CA PRO A 3 5.52 -11.82 3.92
C PRO A 3 3.99 -11.82 3.80
N VAL A 4 3.48 -11.10 2.80
CA VAL A 4 2.04 -11.03 2.49
C VAL A 4 1.76 -11.49 1.06
N ASN A 5 0.48 -11.68 0.71
CA ASN A 5 0.10 -11.89 -0.68
C ASN A 5 0.31 -10.59 -1.49
N ALA A 6 0.96 -10.69 -2.65
CA ALA A 6 1.25 -9.54 -3.50
C ALA A 6 0.00 -8.92 -4.15
N ASP A 7 -1.01 -9.73 -4.46
CA ASP A 7 -2.28 -9.26 -5.01
C ASP A 7 -3.10 -8.52 -3.94
N ASP A 8 -3.08 -8.99 -2.70
CA ASP A 8 -3.65 -8.26 -1.56
C ASP A 8 -2.97 -6.91 -1.38
N LEU A 9 -1.63 -6.89 -1.42
CA LEU A 9 -0.85 -5.66 -1.35
C LEU A 9 -1.22 -4.69 -2.48
N LYS A 10 -1.32 -5.18 -3.72
CA LYS A 10 -1.71 -4.36 -4.88
C LYS A 10 -3.12 -3.78 -4.70
N ARG A 11 -4.10 -4.61 -4.31
CA ARG A 11 -5.50 -4.17 -4.07
C ARG A 11 -5.59 -3.11 -2.98
N VAL A 12 -4.86 -3.29 -1.88
CA VAL A 12 -4.84 -2.33 -0.76
C VAL A 12 -4.06 -1.07 -1.11
N TRP A 13 -2.98 -1.15 -1.90
CA TRP A 13 -2.26 0.03 -2.39
C TRP A 13 -3.17 0.95 -3.21
N TYR A 14 -3.97 0.42 -4.14
CA TYR A 14 -4.96 1.23 -4.87
C TYR A 14 -6.01 1.86 -3.94
N LEU A 15 -6.43 1.16 -2.87
CA LEU A 15 -7.32 1.74 -1.87
C LEU A 15 -6.67 2.95 -1.18
N VAL A 16 -5.41 2.80 -0.76
CA VAL A 16 -4.63 3.89 -0.13
C VAL A 16 -4.44 5.06 -1.09
N GLN A 17 -4.06 4.79 -2.34
CA GLN A 17 -3.87 5.82 -3.37
C GLN A 17 -5.15 6.61 -3.63
N ARG A 18 -6.30 5.93 -3.77
CA ARG A 18 -7.61 6.59 -3.96
C ARG A 18 -7.96 7.51 -2.80
N ILE A 19 -7.68 7.08 -1.57
CA ILE A 19 -7.95 7.87 -0.37
C ILE A 19 -7.00 9.08 -0.30
N ALA A 20 -5.73 8.90 -0.65
CA ALA A 20 -4.78 10.01 -0.74
C ALA A 20 -5.21 11.05 -1.78
N MET A 21 -5.68 10.62 -2.95
CA MET A 21 -6.22 11.52 -3.98
C MET A 21 -7.46 12.27 -3.48
N TYR A 22 -8.38 11.58 -2.80
CA TYR A 22 -9.59 12.18 -2.22
C TYR A 22 -9.25 13.26 -1.18
N GLN A 23 -8.27 12.99 -0.30
CA GLN A 23 -7.78 13.96 0.69
C GLN A 23 -7.26 15.23 0.02
N THR A 24 -6.43 15.09 -1.03
CA THR A 24 -5.88 16.25 -1.76
C THR A 24 -6.93 17.07 -2.48
N ALA A 25 -8.04 16.45 -2.91
CA ALA A 25 -9.07 17.10 -3.71
C ALA A 25 -10.17 17.77 -2.88
N GLU A 26 -10.62 17.16 -1.78
CA GLU A 26 -11.88 17.57 -1.12
C GLU A 26 -11.76 17.99 0.34
N VAL A 27 -10.78 17.47 1.10
CA VAL A 27 -10.81 17.54 2.59
C VAL A 27 -9.70 18.44 3.17
N GLY A 28 -8.73 18.86 2.36
CA GLY A 28 -7.57 19.63 2.83
C GLY A 28 -6.65 18.79 3.72
N ALA A 29 -5.86 19.44 4.59
CA ALA A 29 -4.82 18.78 5.42
C ALA A 29 -5.36 17.93 6.61
N GLN A 30 -6.60 17.44 6.54
CA GLN A 30 -7.16 16.60 7.61
C GLN A 30 -6.73 15.14 7.43
N SER A 31 -6.38 14.50 8.54
CA SER A 31 -6.04 13.07 8.55
C SER A 31 -7.29 12.22 8.38
N VAL A 32 -7.28 11.29 7.43
CA VAL A 32 -8.37 10.32 7.22
C VAL A 32 -7.92 8.94 7.65
N GLY A 33 -8.65 8.34 8.58
CA GLY A 33 -8.48 6.94 8.96
C GLY A 33 -9.13 6.00 7.95
N ILE A 34 -8.51 4.85 7.71
CA ILE A 34 -9.08 3.77 6.88
C ILE A 34 -9.62 2.70 7.82
N ALA A 35 -10.92 2.41 7.72
CA ALA A 35 -11.53 1.38 8.55
C ALA A 35 -10.98 0.00 8.19
N ALA A 36 -10.48 -0.75 9.18
CA ALA A 36 -9.90 -2.07 8.99
C ALA A 36 -10.78 -3.06 8.18
N PRO A 37 -12.13 -3.07 8.33
CA PRO A 37 -12.99 -3.92 7.50
C PRO A 37 -12.87 -3.64 6.00
N LEU A 38 -12.68 -2.38 5.59
CA LEU A 38 -12.50 -2.03 4.17
C LEU A 38 -11.19 -2.59 3.59
N ILE A 39 -10.18 -2.76 4.44
CA ILE A 39 -8.90 -3.37 4.05
C ILE A 39 -9.07 -4.89 3.99
N ALA A 40 -9.77 -5.48 4.97
CA ALA A 40 -10.06 -6.90 4.99
C ALA A 40 -10.85 -7.36 3.75
N GLU A 41 -11.81 -6.56 3.28
CA GLU A 41 -12.56 -6.81 2.04
C GLU A 41 -11.69 -6.86 0.77
N LYS A 42 -10.46 -6.32 0.82
CA LYS A 42 -9.50 -6.36 -0.30
C LYS A 42 -8.51 -7.50 -0.19
N CYS A 43 -8.50 -8.22 0.91
CA CYS A 43 -7.56 -9.30 1.16
C CYS A 43 -8.22 -10.68 0.99
N GLU A 44 -7.41 -11.70 0.72
CA GLU A 44 -7.87 -13.08 0.78
C GLU A 44 -8.21 -13.51 2.22
N PRO A 45 -9.11 -14.51 2.40
CA PRO A 45 -9.41 -15.04 3.74
C PRO A 45 -8.15 -15.50 4.47
N GLY A 46 -7.98 -15.05 5.72
CA GLY A 46 -6.82 -15.40 6.56
C GLY A 46 -5.59 -14.50 6.37
N ALA A 47 -5.67 -13.48 5.52
CA ALA A 47 -4.59 -12.50 5.37
C ALA A 47 -4.34 -11.70 6.66
N ASP A 48 -3.07 -11.38 6.89
CA ASP A 48 -2.67 -10.39 7.90
C ASP A 48 -2.96 -8.98 7.37
N VAL A 49 -4.19 -8.51 7.62
CA VAL A 49 -4.71 -7.22 7.14
C VAL A 49 -3.84 -6.04 7.56
N ILE A 50 -3.28 -6.10 8.78
CA ILE A 50 -2.43 -5.03 9.31
C ILE A 50 -1.10 -5.01 8.56
N ALA A 51 -0.52 -6.19 8.32
CA ALA A 51 0.73 -6.27 7.57
C ALA A 51 0.59 -5.80 6.11
N VAL A 52 -0.50 -6.19 5.45
CA VAL A 52 -0.82 -5.73 4.09
C VAL A 52 -0.97 -4.21 4.07
N PHE A 53 -1.69 -3.63 5.04
CA PHE A 53 -1.91 -2.20 5.13
C PHE A 53 -0.60 -1.41 5.30
N PHE A 54 0.24 -1.79 6.27
CA PHE A 54 1.50 -1.09 6.51
C PHE A 54 2.43 -1.15 5.29
N ARG A 55 2.52 -2.30 4.64
CA ARG A 55 3.30 -2.45 3.40
C ARG A 55 2.74 -1.58 2.28
N ALA A 56 1.41 -1.47 2.14
CA ALA A 56 0.77 -0.61 1.14
C ALA A 56 1.06 0.88 1.39
N VAL A 57 0.94 1.34 2.64
CA VAL A 57 1.22 2.73 3.01
C VAL A 57 2.69 3.09 2.82
N LEU A 58 3.61 2.19 3.20
CA LEU A 58 5.03 2.38 2.96
C LEU A 58 5.33 2.45 1.46
N LEU A 59 4.75 1.53 0.68
CA LEU A 59 4.92 1.53 -0.77
C LEU A 59 4.38 2.83 -1.41
N GLN A 60 3.25 3.35 -0.94
CA GLN A 60 2.72 4.64 -1.38
C GLN A 60 3.70 5.78 -1.11
N HIS A 61 4.32 5.83 0.07
CA HIS A 61 5.31 6.86 0.40
C HIS A 61 6.55 6.77 -0.49
N VAL A 62 7.09 5.55 -0.67
CA VAL A 62 8.26 5.31 -1.53
C VAL A 62 7.97 5.70 -2.98
N PHE A 63 6.76 5.38 -3.48
CA PHE A 63 6.32 5.77 -4.81
C PHE A 63 6.19 7.29 -4.97
N GLN A 64 5.56 7.97 -4.01
CA GLN A 64 5.42 9.43 -4.01
C GLN A 64 6.76 10.18 -3.90
N ALA A 65 7.75 9.57 -3.26
CA ALA A 65 9.10 10.11 -3.17
C ALA A 65 9.94 9.95 -4.46
N GLY A 66 9.39 9.30 -5.52
CA GLY A 66 10.09 9.09 -6.79
C GLY A 66 11.14 7.97 -6.76
N LEU A 67 11.21 7.20 -5.66
CA LEU A 67 12.23 6.16 -5.50
C LEU A 67 11.99 4.91 -6.38
N LEU A 68 10.86 4.86 -7.07
CA LEU A 68 10.44 3.77 -7.94
C LEU A 68 10.26 4.22 -9.39
N ASP A 69 10.85 5.35 -9.78
CA ASP A 69 10.64 5.93 -11.12
C ASP A 69 11.06 4.99 -12.26
N ASP A 70 12.17 4.26 -12.09
CA ASP A 70 12.61 3.23 -13.04
C ASP A 70 11.71 1.98 -13.06
N TRP A 71 10.81 1.85 -12.09
CA TRP A 71 9.91 0.71 -11.90
C TRP A 71 8.45 1.10 -12.09
N ARG A 72 8.18 2.17 -12.83
CA ARG A 72 6.83 2.59 -13.19
C ARG A 72 6.33 1.90 -14.45
N ASP A 73 5.04 1.61 -14.45
CA ASP A 73 4.25 1.36 -15.65
C ASP A 73 3.23 2.50 -15.79
N GLY A 74 3.60 3.52 -16.57
CA GLY A 74 2.85 4.77 -16.65
C GLY A 74 2.83 5.53 -15.31
N ASN A 75 1.63 5.73 -14.75
CA ASN A 75 1.42 6.47 -13.49
C ASN A 75 1.33 5.56 -12.26
N GLU A 76 1.71 4.28 -12.41
CA GLU A 76 1.55 3.26 -11.39
C GLU A 76 2.85 2.47 -11.19
N PRO A 77 3.08 1.83 -10.02
CA PRO A 77 4.16 0.87 -9.87
C PRO A 77 3.96 -0.34 -10.78
N ALA A 78 5.04 -0.81 -11.40
CA ALA A 78 5.01 -2.06 -12.16
C ALA A 78 4.77 -3.27 -11.25
N ASP A 79 4.19 -4.35 -11.78
CA ASP A 79 3.90 -5.58 -11.03
C ASP A 79 5.05 -6.17 -10.19
N PRO A 80 6.33 -6.15 -10.64
CA PRO A 80 7.45 -6.61 -9.82
C PRO A 80 7.59 -5.87 -8.48
N VAL A 81 7.18 -4.60 -8.41
CA VAL A 81 7.25 -3.79 -7.20
C VAL A 81 6.36 -4.37 -6.10
N PHE A 82 5.13 -4.78 -6.45
CA PHE A 82 4.22 -5.41 -5.49
C PHE A 82 4.75 -6.76 -5.01
N ARG A 83 5.32 -7.57 -5.90
CA ARG A 83 5.97 -8.83 -5.51
C ARG A 83 7.14 -8.61 -4.55
N ALA A 84 8.00 -7.63 -4.82
CA ALA A 84 9.10 -7.28 -3.95
C ALA A 84 8.63 -6.73 -2.60
N GLY A 85 7.69 -5.77 -2.62
CA GLY A 85 7.12 -5.15 -1.42
C GLY A 85 6.38 -6.15 -0.52
N ALA A 86 5.83 -7.21 -1.10
CA ALA A 86 5.13 -8.27 -0.36
C ALA A 86 6.08 -9.14 0.49
N ILE A 87 7.32 -9.31 0.04
CA ILE A 87 8.28 -10.25 0.67
C ILE A 87 9.46 -9.56 1.37
N PHE A 88 9.68 -8.26 1.12
CA PHE A 88 10.83 -7.57 1.69
C PHE A 88 10.79 -7.65 3.22
N GLN A 89 11.95 -7.96 3.81
CA GLN A 89 12.12 -8.05 5.24
C GLN A 89 12.01 -6.64 5.83
N MET A 90 10.93 -6.39 6.56
CA MET A 90 10.84 -5.22 7.43
C MET A 90 11.49 -5.60 8.75
N GLU A 91 12.69 -5.06 8.98
CA GLU A 91 13.31 -5.08 10.30
C GLU A 91 12.30 -4.52 11.32
N GLN A 92 12.21 -5.15 12.48
CA GLN A 92 11.47 -4.54 13.57
C GLN A 92 12.27 -3.30 13.98
N GLY A 93 11.66 -2.12 13.84
CA GLY A 93 12.27 -0.87 14.30
C GLY A 93 12.70 -0.99 15.76
N ILE A 94 13.81 -0.31 16.09
CA ILE A 94 14.42 -0.24 17.43
C ILE A 94 13.46 0.45 18.40
#